data_AF-A0A829HCN7-F1
#
_entry.id   AF-A0A829HCN7-F1
#
_cell.length_a   1.000
_cell.length_b   1.000
_cell.length_c   1.000
_cell.angle_alpha   90.00
_cell.angle_beta   90.00
_cell.angle_gamma   90.00
#
_symmetry.space_group_name_H-M   'P 1'
#
loop_
_entity.id
_entity.type
_entity.pdbx_description
1 polymer ?
#
loop_
_entity_poly.entity_id
_entity_poly.type
_entity_poly.pdbx_seq_one_letter_code
_entity_poly.pdbx_strand_id
1 'polypeptide(L)' 'MIGEYSADGVPLVEYVWMGDKPVAAIYGSGATSKTYWIVTDAQNTPRRLIDAADASTTVWAWDSTAFGVGVP' A
#
# COMPACT_ATOMS: atom_id res chain seq x y z
N MET A 1 -10.70 5.54 5.48
CA MET A 1 -9.44 4.91 5.93
C MET A 1 -9.77 3.53 6.45
N ILE A 2 -8.93 2.54 6.22
CA ILE A 2 -9.07 1.17 6.75
C ILE A 2 -7.72 0.77 7.36
N GLY A 3 -7.72 0.10 8.50
CA GLY A 3 -6.50 -0.24 9.21
C GLY A 3 -6.49 -1.70 9.68
N GLU A 4 -5.30 -2.28 9.71
CA GLU A 4 -5.01 -3.58 10.31
C GLU A 4 -4.24 -3.36 11.61
N TYR A 5 -4.63 -4.06 12.66
CA TYR A 5 -4.09 -3.86 13.99
C TYR A 5 -3.71 -5.22 14.61
N SER A 6 -2.70 -5.22 15.48
CA SER A 6 -2.38 -6.38 16.30
C SER A 6 -3.52 -6.69 17.29
N ALA A 7 -3.44 -7.83 17.97
CA ALA A 7 -4.38 -8.17 19.06
C ALA A 7 -4.39 -7.11 20.18
N ASP A 8 -3.28 -6.39 20.35
CA ASP A 8 -3.11 -5.33 21.36
C ASP A 8 -3.52 -3.94 20.83
N GLY A 9 -4.08 -3.86 19.61
CA GLY A 9 -4.53 -2.61 18.99
C GLY A 9 -3.41 -1.76 18.39
N VAL A 10 -2.20 -2.30 18.22
CA VAL A 10 -1.08 -1.58 17.58
C VAL A 10 -1.30 -1.56 16.06
N PRO A 11 -1.27 -0.38 15.39
CA PRO A 11 -1.41 -0.31 13.94
C PRO A 11 -0.29 -1.07 13.24
N LEU A 12 -0.66 -2.02 12.38
CA LEU A 12 0.27 -2.72 11.49
C LEU A 12 0.38 -1.98 10.17
N VAL A 13 -0.77 -1.67 9.57
CA VAL A 13 -0.89 -0.87 8.36
C VAL A 13 -2.20 -0.09 8.35
N GLU A 14 -2.15 1.14 7.86
CA GLU A 14 -3.33 1.96 7.58
C GLU A 14 -3.34 2.39 6.12
N TYR A 15 -4.49 2.22 5.46
CA TYR A 15 -4.67 2.53 4.05
C TYR A 15 -5.49 3.80 3.86
N VAL A 16 -4.95 4.73 3.08
CA VAL A 16 -5.61 5.96 2.64
C VAL A 16 -6.29 5.70 1.30
N TRP A 17 -7.55 6.15 1.19
CA TRP A 17 -8.39 5.96 0.01
C TRP A 17 -8.88 7.31 -0.52
N MET A 18 -8.92 7.44 -1.84
CA MET A 18 -9.56 8.53 -2.56
C MET A 18 -10.72 7.95 -3.36
N GLY A 19 -11.95 8.10 -2.83
CA GLY A 19 -13.09 7.36 -3.34
C GLY A 19 -12.90 5.85 -3.15
N ASP A 20 -12.94 5.10 -4.24
CA ASP A 20 -12.68 3.65 -4.32
C ASP A 20 -11.23 3.30 -4.67
N LYS A 21 -10.34 4.30 -4.77
CA LYS A 21 -8.94 4.12 -5.14
C LYS A 21 -8.03 4.14 -3.92
N PRO A 22 -7.21 3.10 -3.67
CA PRO A 22 -6.19 3.18 -2.64
C PRO A 22 -5.03 4.07 -3.13
N VAL A 23 -4.53 4.95 -2.26
CA VAL A 23 -3.50 5.94 -2.63
C VAL A 23 -2.23 5.84 -1.79
N ALA A 24 -2.33 5.39 -0.53
CA ALA A 24 -1.17 5.20 0.32
C ALA A 24 -1.38 4.08 1.34
N ALA A 25 -0.29 3.42 1.73
CA ALA A 25 -0.21 2.50 2.86
C ALA A 25 0.81 3.05 3.87
N ILE A 26 0.40 3.16 5.13
CA ILE A 26 1.23 3.66 6.23
C ILE A 26 1.49 2.49 7.17
N TYR A 27 2.73 2.05 7.26
CA TYR A 27 3.15 0.94 8.11
C TYR A 27 3.74 1.43 9.42
N GLY A 28 3.43 0.74 10.51
CA GLY A 28 3.88 1.08 11.85
C GLY A 28 3.20 2.33 12.42
N SER A 29 3.80 2.94 13.44
CA SER A 29 3.19 4.04 14.20
C SER A 29 4.21 5.05 14.70
N GLY A 30 3.80 6.32 14.84
CA GLY A 30 4.65 7.37 15.40
C GLY A 30 5.86 7.70 14.52
N ALA A 31 7.00 8.04 15.13
CA ALA A 31 8.19 8.49 14.39
C ALA A 31 8.83 7.42 13.48
N THR A 32 8.47 6.14 13.64
CA THR A 32 8.98 5.04 12.82
C THR A 32 8.05 4.66 11.67
N SER A 33 6.93 5.38 11.50
CA SER A 33 5.97 5.08 10.44
C SER A 33 6.60 5.24 9.06
N LYS A 34 6.34 4.29 8.16
CA LYS A 34 6.75 4.37 6.75
C LYS A 34 5.52 4.53 5.86
N THR A 35 5.56 5.50 4.96
CA THR A 35 4.48 5.73 3.98
C THR A 35 4.92 5.22 2.62
N TYR A 36 4.05 4.47 1.95
CA TYR A 36 4.24 4.04 0.57
C TYR A 36 3.11 4.55 -0.31
N TRP A 37 3.44 5.12 -1.46
CA TRP A 37 2.47 5.45 -2.50
C TRP A 37 2.00 4.17 -3.19
N ILE A 38 0.69 4.03 -3.32
CA ILE A 38 0.07 2.90 -4.00
C ILE A 38 -0.13 3.27 -5.46
N VAL A 39 0.64 2.63 -6.34
CA VAL A 39 0.43 2.72 -7.78
C VAL A 39 -0.58 1.66 -8.17
N THR A 40 -1.65 2.08 -8.87
CA THR A 40 -2.70 1.17 -9.34
C THR A 40 -2.75 1.08 -10.86
N ASP A 41 -3.40 0.04 -11.37
CA ASP A 41 -3.86 0.00 -12.75
C ASP A 41 -5.18 0.78 -12.96
N ALA A 42 -5.75 0.66 -14.17
CA ALA A 42 -6.99 1.31 -14.58
C ALA A 42 -8.23 0.82 -13.83
N GLN A 43 -8.14 -0.31 -13.11
CA GLN A 43 -9.21 -0.88 -12.30
C GLN A 43 -9.02 -0.57 -10.81
N ASN A 44 -8.15 0.39 -10.47
CA ASN A 44 -7.77 0.72 -9.09
C ASN A 44 -7.10 -0.44 -8.33
N THR A 45 -6.60 -1.47 -9.02
CA THR A 45 -5.89 -2.60 -8.40
C THR A 45 -4.46 -2.19 -8.06
N PRO A 46 -3.99 -2.35 -6.81
CA PRO A 46 -2.58 -2.10 -6.47
C PRO A 46 -1.61 -2.95 -7.30
N ARG A 47 -0.59 -2.30 -7.85
CA ARG A 47 0.46 -2.92 -8.67
C ARG A 47 1.86 -2.70 -8.13
N ARG A 48 2.10 -1.59 -7.42
CA ARG A 48 3.40 -1.28 -6.78
C ARG A 48 3.19 -0.48 -5.51
N LEU A 49 4.14 -0.64 -4.58
CA LEU A 49 4.35 0.27 -3.46
C LEU A 49 5.66 1.02 -3.68
N ILE A 50 5.61 2.35 -3.71
CA ILE A 50 6.78 3.23 -3.87
C ILE A 50 7.06 3.94 -2.55
N ASP A 51 8.29 3.90 -2.06
CA ASP A 51 8.68 4.61 -0.83
C ASP A 51 8.44 6.10 -0.97
N ALA A 52 7.60 6.67 -0.09
CA ALA A 52 7.27 8.08 -0.14
C ALA A 52 8.45 8.98 0.30
N ALA A 53 9.46 8.42 0.97
CA ALA A 53 10.65 9.17 1.40
C ALA A 53 11.52 9.62 0.21
N ASP A 54 11.61 8.79 -0.83
CA ASP A 54 12.42 9.08 -2.03
C ASP A 54 11.61 9.11 -3.34
N ALA A 55 10.32 8.78 -3.28
CA ALA A 55 9.38 8.73 -4.39
C ALA A 55 9.84 7.89 -5.61
N SER A 56 10.76 6.94 -5.42
CA SER A 56 11.34 6.17 -6.52
C SER A 56 11.61 4.70 -6.18
N THR A 57 11.93 4.37 -4.93
CA THR A 57 12.21 2.99 -4.52
C THR A 57 10.93 2.17 -4.51
N THR A 58 10.88 1.13 -5.35
CA THR A 58 9.79 0.16 -5.33
C THR A 58 10.07 -0.90 -4.25
N VAL A 59 9.19 -1.00 -3.26
CA VAL A 59 9.34 -1.97 -2.14
C VAL A 59 8.47 -3.21 -2.29
N TRP A 60 7.49 -3.15 -3.19
CA TRP A 60 6.62 -4.26 -3.56
C TRP A 60 6.09 -4.04 -4.97
N ALA A 61 5.95 -5.11 -5.74
CA ALA A 61 5.38 -5.06 -7.07
C ALA A 61 4.60 -6.34 -7.38
N TRP A 62 3.54 -6.22 -8.16
CA TRP A 62 2.79 -7.36 -8.66
C TRP A 62 2.36 -7.15 -10.11
N ASP A 63 3.14 -7.74 -11.01
CA ASP A 63 2.90 -7.73 -12.45
C ASP A 63 2.06 -8.96 -12.86
N SER A 64 0.76 -8.92 -12.55
CA SER A 64 -0.16 -10.01 -12.89
C SER A 64 -0.61 -9.97 -14.36
N THR A 65 -1.11 -11.10 -14.85
CA THR A 65 -1.92 -11.13 -16.07
C THR A 65 -3.24 -10.37 -15.88
N ALA A 66 -3.99 -10.17 -16.97
CA ALA A 66 -5.30 -9.51 -16.96
C ALA A 66 -6.32 -10.13 -15.99
N PHE A 67 -6.12 -11.38 -15.56
CA PHE A 67 -7.01 -12.10 -14.64
C PHE A 67 -6.36 -12.37 -13.27
N GLY A 68 -5.36 -11.59 -12.89
CA GLY A 68 -4.78 -11.70 -11.54
C GLY A 68 -3.87 -12.91 -11.34
N VAL A 69 -3.32 -13.50 -12.41
CA VAL A 69 -2.34 -14.60 -12.28
C VAL A 69 -0.94 -14.01 -12.22
N GLY A 70 -0.20 -14.30 -11.14
CA GLY A 70 1.18 -13.87 -10.91
C GLY A 70 1.49 -13.89 -9.41
N VAL A 71 2.73 -14.16 -9.02
CA VAL A 71 3.13 -14.08 -7.60
C VAL A 71 3.60 -12.65 -7.32
N PRO A 72 3.14 -12.00 -6.23
CA PRO A 72 3.69 -10.74 -5.74
C PRO A 72 5.10 -10.88 -5.13
#